data_AF-A0A953WRY5-F1
#
_entry.id   AF-A0A953WRY5-F1
#
_cell.length_a   1.000
_cell.length_b   1.000
_cell.length_c   1.000
_cell.angle_alpha   90.00
_cell.angle_beta   90.00
_cell.angle_gamma   90.00
#
_symmetry.space_group_name_H-M   'P 1'
#
loop_
_entity.id
_entity.type
_entity.pdbx_description
1 polymer ?
#
loop_
_entity_poly.entity_id
_entity_poly.type
_entity_poly.pdbx_seq_one_letter_code
_entity_poly.pdbx_strand_id
1 'polypeptide(L)'
;MTLQNVTETYQHEAPPHAPKNKPVYNLAPPVDLTDPEVFSSRGGYTHDAFAEMREKAPVMWHPEHKGAGFWAVTSYELVKKVEVDPATFSSQRGGIL
;
A
#
# COMPACT_ATOMS: atom_id res chain seq x y z
N MET A 1 -22.12 8.38 -22.52
CA MET A 1 -21.74 8.06 -21.14
C MET A 1 -21.92 9.32 -20.31
N THR A 2 -22.79 9.29 -19.31
CA THR A 2 -22.93 10.36 -18.31
C THR A 2 -21.82 10.21 -17.27
N LEU A 3 -21.22 11.33 -16.84
CA LEU A 3 -20.23 11.33 -15.77
C LEU A 3 -20.95 11.05 -14.44
N GLN A 4 -20.48 10.04 -13.70
CA GLN A 4 -20.97 9.72 -12.36
C GLN A 4 -20.24 10.58 -11.32
N ASN A 5 -20.95 11.06 -10.29
CA ASN A 5 -20.34 11.90 -9.27
C ASN A 5 -19.55 11.04 -8.27
N VAL A 6 -18.34 11.48 -7.90
CA VAL A 6 -17.46 10.74 -6.98
C VAL A 6 -18.10 10.53 -5.61
N THR A 7 -18.84 11.54 -5.12
CA THR A 7 -19.54 11.47 -3.82
C THR A 7 -20.56 10.33 -3.76
N GLU A 8 -21.15 9.95 -4.89
CA GLU A 8 -22.10 8.83 -4.98
C GLU A 8 -21.41 7.47 -4.93
N THR A 9 -20.08 7.43 -5.07
CA THR A 9 -19.26 6.21 -5.10
C THR A 9 -18.23 6.14 -3.97
N TYR A 10 -18.29 7.07 -3.01
CA TYR A 10 -17.36 7.10 -1.88
C TYR A 10 -17.49 5.83 -1.01
N GLN A 11 -16.37 5.37 -0.47
CA GLN A 11 -16.30 4.21 0.41
C GLN A 11 -15.88 4.67 1.80
N HIS A 12 -16.59 4.21 2.84
CA HIS A 12 -16.16 4.43 4.21
C HIS A 12 -14.87 3.66 4.50
N GLU A 13 -13.93 4.31 5.17
CA GLU A 13 -12.72 3.65 5.68
C GLU A 13 -13.10 2.48 6.58
N ALA A 14 -12.42 1.36 6.39
CA ALA A 14 -12.58 0.21 7.27
C ALA A 14 -11.64 0.36 8.48
N PRO A 15 -12.06 -0.07 9.68
CA PRO A 15 -11.18 -0.09 10.84
C PRO A 15 -10.01 -1.06 10.63
N PRO A 16 -8.92 -0.95 11.41
CA PRO A 16 -7.77 -1.84 11.30
C PRO A 16 -8.16 -3.31 11.33
N HIS A 17 -7.75 -4.07 10.31
CA HIS A 17 -8.00 -5.50 10.22
C HIS A 17 -6.87 -6.24 9.51
N ALA A 18 -6.82 -7.56 9.68
CA ALA A 18 -5.87 -8.41 8.96
C ALA A 18 -6.19 -8.42 7.45
N PRO A 19 -5.20 -8.61 6.56
CA PRO A 19 -5.46 -8.62 5.13
C PRO A 19 -6.36 -9.79 4.74
N LYS A 20 -7.24 -9.56 3.76
CA LYS A 20 -8.11 -10.61 3.21
C LYS A 20 -7.30 -11.80 2.69
N ASN A 21 -6.16 -11.53 2.04
CA ASN A 21 -5.22 -12.53 1.55
C ASN A 21 -4.06 -12.65 2.52
N LYS A 22 -3.65 -13.87 2.89
CA LYS A 22 -2.54 -14.06 3.82
C LYS A 22 -1.20 -13.67 3.17
N PRO A 23 -0.31 -12.94 3.87
CA PRO A 23 1.05 -12.68 3.39
C PRO A 23 1.78 -13.98 3.08
N VAL A 24 2.44 -14.02 1.92
CA VAL A 24 3.23 -15.17 1.47
C VAL A 24 4.64 -15.11 2.03
N TYR A 25 5.18 -13.91 2.21
CA TYR A 25 6.51 -13.69 2.76
C TYR A 25 6.45 -13.60 4.29
N ASN A 26 7.34 -14.34 4.96
CA ASN A 26 7.49 -14.30 6.41
C ASN A 26 8.47 -13.19 6.83
N LEU A 27 8.12 -11.94 6.54
CA LEU A 27 8.89 -10.75 6.90
C LEU A 27 7.95 -9.68 7.45
N ALA A 28 8.27 -9.17 8.64
CA ALA A 28 7.59 -8.02 9.20
C ALA A 28 8.08 -6.72 8.52
N PRO A 29 7.23 -5.69 8.41
CA PRO A 29 7.64 -4.38 7.93
C PRO A 29 8.93 -3.88 8.60
N PRO A 30 10.02 -3.68 7.83
CA PRO A 30 11.28 -3.17 8.41
C PRO A 30 11.17 -1.70 8.81
N VAL A 31 10.12 -1.03 8.34
CA VAL A 31 9.83 0.38 8.55
C VAL A 31 8.31 0.59 8.60
N ASP A 32 7.85 1.52 9.43
CA ASP A 32 6.45 1.95 9.42
C ASP A 32 6.26 3.02 8.34
N LEU A 33 5.68 2.62 7.21
CA LEU A 33 5.39 3.53 6.09
C LEU A 33 4.17 4.43 6.34
N THR A 34 3.47 4.28 7.46
CA THR A 34 2.36 5.15 7.87
C THR A 34 2.84 6.37 8.64
N ASP A 35 4.07 6.34 9.16
CA ASP A 35 4.70 7.46 9.84
C ASP A 35 5.40 8.40 8.82
N PRO A 36 4.90 9.63 8.60
CA PRO A 36 5.49 10.56 7.64
C PRO A 36 6.92 10.98 8.03
N GLU A 37 7.27 10.95 9.32
CA GLU A 37 8.61 11.33 9.77
C GLU A 37 9.69 10.33 9.34
N VAL A 38 9.28 9.12 8.93
CA VAL A 38 10.21 8.10 8.46
C VAL A 38 10.92 8.53 7.17
N PHE A 39 10.33 9.41 6.38
CA PHE A 39 10.91 9.90 5.14
C PHE A 39 11.85 11.11 5.33
N SER A 40 11.73 11.83 6.45
CA SER A 40 12.45 13.08 6.72
C SER A 40 13.55 12.94 7.77
N SER A 41 13.31 12.17 8.84
CA SER A 41 14.04 12.32 10.09
C SER A 41 15.28 11.44 10.25
N ARG A 42 15.43 10.37 9.45
CA ARG A 42 16.44 9.31 9.67
C ARG A 42 17.23 8.91 8.42
N GLY A 43 17.68 9.88 7.63
CA GLY A 43 18.41 9.72 6.36
C GLY A 43 19.09 8.36 6.13
N GLY A 44 18.69 7.67 5.05
CA GLY A 44 19.21 6.36 4.65
C GLY A 44 18.38 5.16 5.12
N TYR A 45 17.85 5.19 6.34
CA TYR A 45 17.10 4.07 6.94
C TYR A 45 15.92 3.59 6.07
N THR A 46 15.16 4.52 5.49
CA THR A 46 14.02 4.20 4.64
C THR A 46 14.45 3.61 3.30
N HIS A 47 15.60 4.03 2.75
CA HIS A 47 16.13 3.42 1.52
C HIS A 47 16.57 1.98 1.75
N ASP A 48 17.23 1.70 2.88
CA ASP A 48 17.65 0.35 3.27
C ASP A 48 16.44 -0.55 3.52
N ALA A 49 15.40 -0.03 4.19
CA ALA A 49 14.15 -0.73 4.38
C ALA A 49 13.49 -1.09 3.05
N PHE A 50 13.40 -0.15 2.10
CA PHE A 50 12.90 -0.45 0.76
C PHE A 50 13.78 -1.45 -0.01
N ALA A 51 15.10 -1.45 0.20
CA ALA A 51 15.99 -2.44 -0.40
C ALA A 51 15.72 -3.85 0.14
N GLU A 52 15.60 -3.98 1.46
CA GLU A 52 15.25 -5.24 2.11
C GLU A 52 13.88 -5.75 1.66
N MET A 53 12.87 -4.87 1.57
CA MET A 53 11.54 -5.23 1.08
C MET A 53 11.61 -5.75 -0.36
N ARG A 54 12.36 -5.10 -1.26
CA ARG A 54 12.48 -5.55 -2.65
C ARG A 54 13.12 -6.94 -2.76
N GLU A 55 14.12 -7.22 -1.93
CA GLU A 55 14.86 -8.47 -1.97
C GLU A 55 14.08 -9.63 -1.34
N LYS A 56 13.44 -9.39 -0.20
CA LYS A 56 12.88 -10.46 0.64
C LYS A 56 11.37 -10.61 0.55
N ALA A 57 10.64 -9.52 0.27
CA ALA A 57 9.18 -9.49 0.28
C ALA A 57 8.61 -8.34 -0.57
N PRO A 58 8.71 -8.41 -1.91
CA PRO A 58 8.37 -7.30 -2.81
C PRO A 58 6.87 -6.93 -2.83
N VAL A 59 6.02 -7.74 -2.19
CA VAL A 59 4.61 -7.46 -1.89
C VAL A 59 4.39 -7.74 -0.41
N MET A 60 4.25 -6.69 0.40
CA MET A 60 4.25 -6.80 1.87
C MET A 60 3.05 -6.07 2.49
N TRP A 61 2.37 -6.74 3.42
CA TRP A 61 1.28 -6.14 4.18
C TRP A 61 1.81 -5.20 5.27
N HIS A 62 1.27 -3.98 5.32
CA HIS A 62 1.50 -3.01 6.39
C HIS A 62 0.18 -2.76 7.12
N PRO A 63 0.10 -3.03 8.43
CA PRO A 63 -1.03 -2.61 9.23
C PRO A 63 -1.03 -1.08 9.37
N GLU A 64 -2.21 -0.51 9.57
CA GLU A 64 -2.36 0.91 9.85
C GLU A 64 -3.11 1.11 11.16
N HIS A 65 -2.85 2.22 11.85
CA HIS A 65 -3.49 2.52 13.13
C HIS A 65 -4.94 2.99 13.00
N LYS A 66 -5.27 3.70 11.91
CA LYS A 66 -6.58 4.32 11.68
C LYS A 66 -7.33 3.77 10.49
N GLY A 67 -6.65 3.17 9.53
CA GLY A 67 -7.24 2.51 8.36
C GLY A 67 -7.05 1.00 8.36
N ALA A 68 -7.52 0.37 7.28
CA ALA A 68 -7.50 -1.07 7.09
C ALA A 68 -6.08 -1.66 7.01
N GLY A 69 -5.07 -0.84 6.68
CA GLY A 69 -3.75 -1.29 6.23
C GLY A 69 -3.68 -1.44 4.70
N PHE A 70 -2.47 -1.67 4.19
CA PHE A 70 -2.22 -1.72 2.75
C PHE A 70 -1.13 -2.73 2.36
N TRP A 71 -1.08 -3.04 1.07
CA TRP A 71 0.01 -3.81 0.45
C TRP A 71 1.03 -2.86 -0.16
N ALA A 72 2.24 -2.86 0.38
CA ALA A 72 3.39 -2.19 -0.24
C ALA A 72 3.93 -3.06 -1.38
N VAL A 73 3.94 -2.50 -2.58
CA VAL A 73 4.52 -3.10 -3.79
C VAL A 73 5.81 -2.35 -4.10
N THR A 74 6.96 -3.00 -3.96
CA THR A 74 8.26 -2.28 -3.93
C THR A 74 9.17 -2.54 -5.13
N SER A 75 8.88 -3.56 -5.94
CA SER A 75 9.66 -3.84 -7.15
C SER A 75 9.08 -3.10 -8.37
N TYR A 76 9.97 -2.60 -9.23
CA TYR A 76 9.60 -1.88 -10.45
C TYR A 76 8.62 -2.67 -11.33
N GLU A 77 8.91 -3.95 -11.60
CA GLU A 77 8.08 -4.78 -12.47
C GLU A 77 6.65 -4.97 -11.93
N LEU A 78 6.50 -5.11 -10.60
CA LEU A 78 5.18 -5.25 -10.00
C LEU A 78 4.42 -3.93 -9.96
N VAL A 79 5.10 -2.81 -9.69
CA VAL A 79 4.47 -1.47 -9.77
C VAL A 79 3.95 -1.23 -11.18
N LYS A 80 4.79 -1.44 -12.19
CA LYS A 80 4.40 -1.31 -13.60
C LYS A 80 3.20 -2.19 -13.94
N LYS A 81 3.19 -3.44 -13.47
CA LYS A 81 2.09 -4.38 -13.71
C LYS A 81 0.77 -3.91 -13.09
N VAL A 82 0.82 -3.37 -11.87
CA VAL A 82 -0.36 -2.83 -11.16
C VAL A 82 -0.89 -1.60 -11.88
N GLU A 83 0.00 -0.68 -12.24
CA GLU A 83 -0.34 0.61 -12.84
C GLU A 83 -1.02 0.47 -14.21
N VAL A 84 -0.60 -0.50 -15.03
CA VAL A 84 -1.18 -0.70 -16.37
C VAL A 84 -2.45 -1.55 -16.39
N ASP A 85 -2.92 -2.05 -15.25
CA ASP A 85 -4.15 -2.85 -15.13
C ASP A 85 -5.19 -2.17 -14.22
N PRO A 86 -5.79 -1.04 -14.66
CA PRO A 86 -6.78 -0.32 -13.87
C PRO A 86 -8.11 -1.06 -13.71
N ALA A 87 -8.36 -2.07 -14.55
CA ALA A 87 -9.55 -2.91 -14.43
C ALA A 87 -9.49 -3.79 -13.18
N THR A 88 -8.28 -4.31 -12.86
CA THR A 88 -8.04 -5.05 -11.63
C THR A 88 -7.70 -4.13 -10.45
N PHE A 89 -6.88 -3.09 -10.68
CA PHE A 89 -6.39 -2.16 -9.66
C PHE A 89 -6.98 -0.76 -9.86
N SER A 90 -8.14 -0.52 -9.28
CA SER A 90 -8.85 0.75 -9.43
C SER A 90 -8.18 1.89 -8.67
N SER A 91 -7.99 3.05 -9.32
CA SER A 91 -7.64 4.31 -8.66
C SER A 91 -8.86 5.09 -8.15
N GLN A 92 -10.08 4.68 -8.49
CA GLN A 92 -11.33 5.33 -8.07
C GLN A 92 -11.87 4.73 -6.77
N ARG A 93 -11.87 3.39 -6.68
CA ARG A 93 -12.46 2.67 -5.54
C ARG A 93 -11.49 2.69 -4.36
N GLY A 94 -11.87 3.33 -3.26
CA GLY A 94 -11.03 3.43 -2.06
C GLY A 94 -9.79 4.32 -2.23
N GLY A 95 -9.74 5.14 -3.29
CA GLY A 95 -8.59 5.98 -3.63
C GLY A 95 -8.58 7.38 -2.97
N ILE A 96 -9.54 7.66 -2.10
CA ILE A 96 -9.55 8.89 -1.30
C ILE A 96 -9.32 8.47 0.15
N LEU A 97 -8.10 8.70 0.63
CA LEU A 97 -7.71 8.73 2.03
C LEU A 97 -7.57 10.20 2.44
#